data_AF-A0A419TAF6-F1
#
_entry.id   AF-A0A419TAF6-F1
#
_cell.length_a   1.000
_cell.length_b   1.000
_cell.length_c   1.000
_cell.angle_alpha   90.00
_cell.angle_beta   90.00
_cell.angle_gamma   90.00
#
_symmetry.space_group_name_H-M   'P 1'
#
loop_
_entity.id
_entity.type
_entity.pdbx_description
1 polymer ?
#
loop_
_entity_poly.entity_id
_entity_poly.type
_entity_poly.pdbx_seq_one_letter_code
_entity_poly.pdbx_strand_id
1 'polypeptide(L)'
;MVKEQKQNNVFKIIIILFIVFILVPIGIISLIYYSNDAFRTSANNYLRKVPGFIGDHFKKYPTEEERESKKQYLAQYYLSLNEKNAADKMYIIKQEDELLYNDIVKYMANYSSNKTKKIVEQVRNIELRKDLLFSIYEEVINEKESKIKNEAETLENLQLYLAVNEIENILAESEDGLNYILSLIHLMDEQIVADILYYLDQNKRMQIISSINNVNKRQQLDILLLQKEIRNNELKKIAKEYEQKDPYEAFRELGNTEIYSMEELAIIFMNLHVKNAAEILKFSTDNQFLDELFTEIREEERLLGVKDSYTIKINKAINAIKDYESKVDKLVNIYEKMNPQEVANIVEKMMINDNRVTLFEIGPDFQYQISDSTIILDILSRIKRNNLSEILNYLDTRKAAEITKRLAIE
;
A
#
# COMPACT_ATOMS: atom_id res chain seq x y z
N MET A 1 43.25 58.46 -102.01
CA MET A 1 43.04 59.24 -100.77
C MET A 1 42.83 58.27 -99.63
N VAL A 2 43.84 58.02 -98.81
CA VAL A 2 43.74 57.16 -97.63
C VAL A 2 44.27 57.97 -96.45
N LYS A 3 43.35 58.46 -95.63
CA LYS A 3 43.60 58.95 -94.28
C LYS A 3 42.59 58.21 -93.41
N GLU A 4 43.06 57.26 -92.60
CA GLU A 4 42.54 56.99 -91.25
C GLU A 4 43.24 55.77 -90.62
N GLN A 5 43.34 55.79 -89.28
CA GLN A 5 43.93 54.80 -88.36
C GLN A 5 45.32 55.12 -87.77
N LYS A 6 45.42 56.25 -87.04
CA LYS A 6 46.48 56.46 -86.03
C LYS A 6 45.98 57.05 -84.70
N GLN A 7 44.70 56.86 -84.37
CA GLN A 7 44.09 57.42 -83.15
C GLN A 7 43.82 56.38 -82.02
N ASN A 8 43.97 55.08 -82.27
CA ASN A 8 43.58 54.04 -81.29
C ASN A 8 44.67 53.63 -80.27
N ASN A 9 45.97 53.93 -80.49
CA ASN A 9 47.03 53.48 -79.58
C ASN A 9 47.32 54.45 -78.43
N VAL A 10 47.24 55.76 -78.64
CA VAL A 10 47.47 56.75 -77.55
C VAL A 10 46.33 56.70 -76.54
N PHE A 11 45.09 56.55 -77.01
CA PHE A 11 43.91 56.42 -76.15
C PHE A 11 43.96 55.16 -75.27
N LYS A 12 44.44 54.02 -75.82
CA LYS A 12 44.67 52.79 -75.05
C LYS A 12 45.75 52.97 -73.98
N ILE A 13 46.85 53.64 -74.30
CA ILE A 13 47.93 53.88 -73.32
C ILE A 13 47.44 54.79 -72.20
N ILE A 14 46.69 55.86 -72.51
CA ILE A 14 46.10 56.76 -71.51
C ILE A 14 45.09 56.02 -70.64
N ILE A 15 44.23 55.17 -71.23
CA ILE A 15 43.28 54.34 -70.47
C ILE A 15 44.02 53.37 -69.54
N ILE A 16 45.08 52.71 -70.02
CA ILE A 16 45.88 51.78 -69.19
C ILE A 16 46.54 52.55 -68.04
N LEU A 17 47.12 53.72 -68.31
CA LEU A 17 47.70 54.58 -67.28
C LEU A 17 46.66 55.03 -66.25
N PHE A 18 45.45 55.37 -66.70
CA PHE A 18 44.34 55.76 -65.82
C PHE A 18 43.85 54.59 -64.96
N ILE A 19 43.73 53.40 -65.56
CA ILE A 19 43.36 52.16 -64.85
C ILE A 19 44.42 51.80 -63.81
N VAL A 20 45.71 51.87 -64.15
CA VAL A 20 46.81 51.59 -63.21
C VAL A 20 46.83 52.62 -62.08
N PHE A 21 46.63 53.90 -62.39
CA PHE A 21 46.59 54.98 -61.40
C PHE A 21 45.39 54.87 -60.44
N ILE A 22 44.34 54.15 -60.82
CA ILE A 22 43.19 53.86 -59.94
C ILE A 22 43.39 52.53 -59.19
N LEU A 23 43.79 51.47 -59.88
CA LEU A 23 43.89 50.13 -59.31
C LEU A 23 45.03 50.01 -58.29
N VAL A 24 46.17 50.65 -58.50
CA VAL A 24 47.30 50.57 -57.57
C VAL A 24 46.95 51.21 -56.22
N PRO A 25 46.43 52.44 -56.15
CA PRO A 25 45.93 53.01 -54.89
C PRO A 25 44.81 52.18 -54.27
N ILE A 26 43.85 51.67 -55.06
CA ILE A 26 42.79 50.79 -54.53
C ILE A 26 43.38 49.53 -53.90
N GLY A 27 44.38 48.91 -54.54
CA GLY A 27 45.06 47.72 -54.01
C GLY A 27 45.77 48.02 -52.70
N ILE A 28 46.48 49.15 -52.61
CA ILE A 28 47.16 49.60 -51.39
C ILE A 28 46.15 49.92 -50.28
N ILE A 29 45.09 50.67 -50.58
CA ILE A 29 44.02 50.99 -49.63
C ILE A 29 43.32 49.72 -49.14
N SER A 30 43.10 48.74 -50.04
CA SER A 30 42.52 47.45 -49.69
C SER A 30 43.43 46.66 -48.75
N LEU A 31 44.74 46.63 -49.01
CA LEU A 31 45.71 45.98 -48.11
C LEU A 31 45.75 46.64 -46.73
N ILE A 32 45.76 47.97 -46.66
CA ILE A 32 45.73 48.71 -45.38
C ILE A 32 44.40 48.46 -44.65
N TYR A 33 43.28 48.39 -45.37
CA TYR A 33 41.96 48.10 -44.80
C TYR A 33 41.88 46.72 -44.14
N TYR A 34 42.53 45.70 -44.70
CA TYR A 34 42.56 44.36 -44.09
C TYR A 34 43.64 44.20 -43.02
N SER A 35 44.75 44.94 -43.11
CA SER A 35 45.91 44.77 -42.22
C SER A 35 45.91 45.67 -40.98
N ASN A 36 45.11 46.74 -40.95
CA ASN A 36 45.14 47.72 -39.86
C ASN A 36 43.73 48.03 -39.33
N ASP A 37 43.45 47.63 -38.09
CA ASP A 37 42.14 47.79 -37.47
C ASP A 37 41.73 49.26 -37.30
N ALA A 38 42.66 50.15 -36.97
CA ALA A 38 42.38 51.58 -36.81
C ALA A 38 41.98 52.26 -38.14
N PHE A 39 42.66 51.88 -39.24
CA PHE A 39 42.32 52.34 -40.57
C PHE A 39 40.97 51.76 -41.03
N ARG A 40 40.73 50.45 -40.80
CA ARG A 40 39.46 49.78 -41.12
C ARG A 40 38.27 50.47 -40.44
N THR A 41 38.39 50.75 -39.14
CA THR A 41 37.36 51.43 -38.35
C THR A 41 37.11 52.86 -38.85
N SER A 42 38.18 53.61 -39.14
CA SER A 42 38.07 54.96 -39.70
C SER A 42 37.40 54.96 -41.08
N ALA A 43 37.82 54.05 -41.97
CA ALA A 43 37.25 53.90 -43.31
C ALA A 43 35.77 53.52 -43.25
N ASN A 44 35.38 52.59 -42.37
CA ASN A 44 33.98 52.21 -42.16
C ASN A 44 33.12 53.39 -41.68
N ASN A 45 33.64 54.20 -40.77
CA ASN A 45 32.95 55.39 -40.27
C ASN A 45 32.72 56.46 -41.36
N TYR A 46 33.68 56.63 -42.27
CA TYR A 46 33.53 57.52 -43.43
C TYR A 46 32.57 56.94 -44.47
N LEU A 47 32.71 55.66 -44.83
CA LEU A 47 31.90 54.98 -45.84
C LEU A 47 30.41 54.91 -45.45
N ARG A 48 30.08 54.84 -44.16
CA ARG A 48 28.70 54.90 -43.63
C ARG A 48 27.98 56.23 -43.88
N LYS A 49 28.72 57.33 -43.98
CA LYS A 49 28.17 58.69 -44.21
C LYS A 49 27.95 58.99 -45.69
N VAL A 50 28.40 58.11 -46.59
CA VAL A 50 28.24 58.27 -48.04
C VAL A 50 26.79 57.95 -48.43
N PRO A 51 26.08 58.85 -49.12
CA PRO A 51 24.73 58.57 -49.60
C PRO A 51 24.74 57.50 -50.72
N GLY A 52 23.76 56.59 -50.71
CA GLY A 52 23.60 55.53 -51.71
C GLY A 52 23.97 54.12 -51.22
N PHE A 53 24.01 53.16 -52.16
CA PHE A 53 24.11 51.71 -51.85
C PHE A 53 25.34 51.33 -51.00
N ILE A 54 26.46 52.05 -51.16
CA ILE A 54 27.69 51.80 -50.41
C ILE A 54 27.47 52.13 -48.93
N GLY A 55 26.94 53.32 -48.60
CA GLY A 55 26.68 53.69 -47.21
C GLY A 55 25.63 52.80 -46.54
N ASP A 56 24.58 52.40 -47.27
CA ASP A 56 23.54 51.51 -46.73
C ASP A 56 24.06 50.09 -46.45
N HIS A 57 25.05 49.61 -47.22
CA HIS A 57 25.72 48.34 -46.92
C HIS A 57 26.49 48.41 -45.59
N PHE A 58 27.26 49.48 -45.36
CA PHE A 58 28.05 49.63 -44.13
C PHE A 58 27.23 50.02 -42.90
N LYS A 59 26.01 50.56 -43.05
CA LYS A 59 25.07 50.79 -41.93
C LYS A 59 24.55 49.48 -41.31
N LYS A 60 24.53 48.37 -42.05
CA LYS A 60 23.99 47.09 -41.57
C LYS A 60 24.87 46.38 -40.55
N TYR A 61 26.18 46.64 -40.55
CA TYR A 61 27.14 46.03 -39.62
C TYR A 61 27.46 47.01 -38.49
N PRO A 62 27.28 46.65 -37.21
CA PRO A 62 27.56 47.55 -36.11
C PRO A 62 29.06 47.84 -35.95
N THR A 63 29.42 49.07 -35.63
CA THR A 63 30.80 49.42 -35.20
C THR A 63 31.15 48.78 -33.86
N GLU A 64 32.42 48.75 -33.47
CA GLU A 64 32.81 48.26 -32.14
C GLU A 64 32.12 49.03 -31.01
N GLU A 65 32.01 50.36 -31.14
CA GLU A 65 31.29 51.21 -30.19
C GLU A 65 29.77 50.91 -30.16
N GLU A 66 29.16 50.63 -31.32
CA GLU A 66 27.76 50.20 -31.40
C GLU A 66 27.56 48.78 -30.84
N ARG A 67 28.55 47.89 -30.95
CA ARG A 67 28.50 46.55 -30.34
C ARG A 67 28.56 46.65 -28.82
N GLU A 68 29.46 47.46 -28.28
CA GLU A 68 29.59 47.65 -26.84
C GLU A 68 28.36 48.34 -26.23
N SER A 69 27.82 49.37 -26.88
CA SER A 69 26.57 50.00 -26.45
C SER A 69 25.38 49.02 -26.49
N LYS A 70 25.30 48.15 -27.50
CA LYS A 70 24.28 47.08 -27.56
C LYS A 70 24.43 46.06 -26.43
N LYS A 71 25.66 45.64 -26.08
CA LYS A 71 25.91 44.74 -24.93
C LYS A 71 25.46 45.38 -23.62
N GLN A 72 25.78 46.66 -23.41
CA GLN A 72 25.35 47.42 -22.24
C GLN A 72 23.83 47.56 -22.16
N TYR A 73 23.18 47.83 -23.30
CA TYR A 73 21.72 47.86 -23.40
C TYR A 73 21.09 46.52 -23.03
N LEU A 74 21.61 45.42 -23.58
CA LEU A 74 21.12 44.07 -23.24
C LEU A 74 21.31 43.76 -21.76
N ALA A 75 22.44 44.13 -21.17
CA ALA A 75 22.69 43.95 -19.74
C ALA A 75 21.65 44.69 -18.88
N GLN A 76 21.36 45.96 -19.18
CA GLN A 76 20.34 46.73 -18.46
C GLN A 76 18.93 46.17 -18.68
N TYR A 77 18.62 45.74 -19.90
CA TYR A 77 17.35 45.12 -20.23
C TYR A 77 17.15 43.81 -19.48
N TYR A 78 18.13 42.90 -19.47
CA TYR A 78 18.01 41.65 -18.72
C TYR A 78 17.96 41.86 -17.21
N LEU A 79 18.64 42.89 -16.69
CA LEU A 79 18.48 43.30 -15.29
C LEU A 79 17.12 43.94 -14.98
N SER A 80 16.37 44.43 -15.95
CA SER A 80 15.01 44.95 -15.72
C SER A 80 13.95 43.84 -15.71
N LEU A 81 14.23 42.70 -16.34
CA LEU A 81 13.36 41.52 -16.33
C LEU A 81 13.33 40.83 -14.96
N ASN A 82 12.36 39.92 -14.79
CA ASN A 82 12.40 38.96 -13.68
C ASN A 82 13.56 37.96 -13.88
N GLU A 83 14.04 37.38 -12.77
CA GLU A 83 15.27 36.57 -12.76
C GLU A 83 15.17 35.32 -13.66
N LYS A 84 13.97 34.71 -13.73
CA LYS A 84 13.69 33.52 -14.54
C LYS A 84 13.71 33.82 -16.05
N ASN A 85 12.98 34.84 -16.50
CA ASN A 85 12.93 35.20 -17.93
C ASN A 85 14.27 35.75 -18.42
N ALA A 86 15.02 36.44 -17.55
CA ALA A 86 16.39 36.85 -17.86
C ALA A 86 17.30 35.63 -18.01
N ALA A 87 17.19 34.64 -17.11
CA ALA A 87 17.97 33.41 -17.18
C ALA A 87 17.68 32.60 -18.44
N ASP A 88 16.42 32.46 -18.86
CA ASP A 88 16.07 31.73 -20.10
C ASP A 88 16.71 32.38 -21.34
N LYS A 89 16.68 33.72 -21.43
CA LYS A 89 17.28 34.47 -22.55
C LYS A 89 18.81 34.42 -22.51
N MET A 90 19.40 34.56 -21.32
CA MET A 90 20.85 34.46 -21.11
C MET A 90 21.36 33.04 -21.40
N TYR A 91 20.55 32.01 -21.12
CA TYR A 91 20.88 30.62 -21.43
C TYR A 91 20.97 30.38 -22.95
N ILE A 92 20.03 30.91 -23.73
CA ILE A 92 20.08 30.83 -25.20
C ILE A 92 21.37 31.47 -25.73
N ILE A 93 21.71 32.67 -25.24
CA ILE A 93 22.95 33.36 -25.63
C ILE A 93 24.17 32.53 -25.24
N LYS A 94 24.20 31.93 -24.04
CA LYS A 94 25.32 31.09 -23.61
C LYS A 94 25.53 29.87 -24.50
N GLN A 95 24.44 29.27 -25.00
CA GLN A 95 24.51 28.12 -25.91
C GLN A 95 24.99 28.49 -27.31
N GLU A 96 24.67 29.70 -27.78
CA GLU A 96 25.01 30.18 -29.14
C GLU A 96 26.35 30.91 -29.20
N ASP A 97 26.70 31.69 -28.18
CA ASP A 97 27.90 32.52 -28.08
C ASP A 97 28.30 32.76 -26.61
N GLU A 98 29.19 31.90 -26.11
CA GLU A 98 29.69 31.96 -24.72
C GLU A 98 30.47 33.26 -24.42
N LEU A 99 31.18 33.81 -25.41
CA LEU A 99 31.93 35.05 -25.25
C LEU A 99 30.97 36.24 -25.07
N LEU A 100 29.92 36.31 -25.89
CA LEU A 100 28.88 37.32 -25.75
C LEU A 100 28.13 37.20 -24.43
N TYR A 101 27.84 35.97 -23.98
CA TYR A 101 27.25 35.73 -22.67
C TYR A 101 28.13 36.31 -21.55
N ASN A 102 29.42 36.00 -21.54
CA ASN A 102 30.35 36.46 -20.51
C ASN A 102 30.49 37.99 -20.50
N ASP A 103 30.52 38.62 -21.67
CA ASP A 103 30.56 40.08 -21.79
C ASP A 103 29.30 40.73 -21.23
N ILE A 104 28.12 40.19 -21.53
CA ILE A 104 26.84 40.70 -21.00
C ILE A 104 26.78 40.49 -19.48
N VAL A 105 27.19 39.33 -18.97
CA VAL A 105 27.28 39.07 -17.51
C VAL A 105 28.20 40.08 -16.82
N LYS A 106 29.35 40.40 -17.42
CA LYS A 106 30.28 41.41 -16.89
C LYS A 106 29.61 42.78 -16.79
N TYR A 107 28.90 43.21 -17.84
CA TYR A 107 28.14 44.45 -17.80
C TYR A 107 27.01 44.42 -16.78
N MET A 108 26.27 43.31 -16.69
CA MET A 108 25.22 43.14 -15.68
C MET A 108 25.79 43.22 -14.26
N ALA A 109 26.94 42.57 -13.99
CA ALA A 109 27.59 42.59 -12.69
C ALA A 109 28.03 44.00 -12.28
N ASN A 110 28.49 44.81 -13.25
CA ASN A 110 28.83 46.21 -13.04
C ASN A 110 27.60 47.08 -12.67
N TYR A 111 26.42 46.78 -13.23
CA TYR A 111 25.18 47.50 -12.89
C TYR A 111 24.50 46.98 -11.61
N SER A 112 24.47 45.66 -11.41
CA SER A 112 23.84 45.01 -10.26
C SER A 112 24.41 43.60 -10.03
N SER A 113 25.46 43.51 -9.21
CA SER A 113 26.12 42.24 -8.86
C SER A 113 25.15 41.21 -8.25
N ASN A 114 24.29 41.63 -7.31
CA ASN A 114 23.36 40.73 -6.62
C ASN A 114 22.33 40.10 -7.56
N LYS A 115 21.70 40.91 -8.43
CA LYS A 115 20.70 40.40 -9.37
C LYS A 115 21.36 39.54 -10.46
N THR A 116 22.56 39.92 -10.90
CA THR A 116 23.35 39.13 -11.85
C THR A 116 23.68 37.75 -11.29
N LYS A 117 24.13 37.66 -10.04
CA LYS A 117 24.44 36.38 -9.38
C LYS A 117 23.24 35.43 -9.40
N LYS A 118 22.05 35.93 -9.04
CA LYS A 118 20.82 35.13 -9.05
C LYS A 118 20.43 34.67 -10.46
N ILE A 119 20.56 35.53 -11.46
CA ILE A 119 20.29 35.17 -12.86
C ILE A 119 21.28 34.09 -13.34
N VAL A 120 22.57 34.22 -13.01
CA VAL A 120 23.61 33.24 -13.38
C VAL A 120 23.38 31.89 -12.66
N GLU A 121 22.98 31.89 -11.39
CA GLU A 121 22.59 30.68 -10.66
C GLU A 121 21.41 29.96 -11.33
N GLN A 122 20.40 30.71 -11.78
CA GLN A 122 19.27 30.14 -12.53
C GLN A 122 19.72 29.56 -13.88
N VAL A 123 20.61 30.22 -14.62
CA VAL A 123 21.21 29.69 -15.85
C VAL A 123 21.94 28.36 -15.58
N ARG A 124 22.70 28.27 -14.49
CA ARG A 124 23.37 27.03 -14.07
C ARG A 124 22.39 25.92 -13.71
N ASN A 125 21.28 26.25 -13.04
CA ASN A 125 20.23 25.28 -12.73
C ASN A 125 19.53 24.76 -13.99
N ILE A 126 19.37 25.59 -15.03
CA ILE A 126 18.86 25.17 -16.34
C ILE A 126 19.83 24.19 -17.02
N GLU A 127 21.14 24.41 -16.89
CA GLU A 127 22.17 23.47 -17.40
C GLU A 127 22.16 22.12 -16.67
N LEU A 128 21.95 22.11 -15.36
CA LEU A 128 21.90 20.87 -14.57
C LEU A 128 20.68 20.00 -14.87
N ARG A 129 19.57 20.59 -15.34
CA ARG A 129 18.37 19.84 -15.78
C ARG A 129 18.58 19.01 -17.06
N LYS A 130 19.72 19.13 -17.74
CA LYS A 130 19.95 18.57 -19.08
C LYS A 130 20.78 17.28 -19.15
N ASP A 131 21.21 16.67 -18.06
CA ASP A 131 21.62 15.27 -18.18
C ASP A 131 20.34 14.42 -18.28
N LEU A 132 19.85 14.25 -19.51
CA LEU A 132 18.65 13.48 -19.82
C LEU A 132 18.74 12.07 -19.21
N LEU A 133 19.94 11.50 -19.14
CA LEU A 133 20.15 10.21 -18.48
C LEU A 133 19.87 10.32 -16.98
N PHE A 134 20.34 11.38 -16.32
CA PHE A 134 20.06 11.62 -14.91
C PHE A 134 18.58 11.90 -14.66
N SER A 135 17.92 12.71 -15.48
CA SER A 135 16.48 12.99 -15.31
C SER A 135 15.61 11.75 -15.53
N ILE A 136 15.90 10.96 -16.57
CA ILE A 136 15.21 9.69 -16.83
C ILE A 136 15.53 8.68 -15.72
N TYR A 137 16.77 8.63 -15.24
CA TYR A 137 17.16 7.76 -14.14
C TYR A 137 16.38 8.12 -12.86
N GLU A 138 16.37 9.38 -12.46
CA GLU A 138 15.61 9.87 -11.31
C GLU A 138 14.11 9.63 -11.48
N GLU A 139 13.54 9.87 -12.66
CA GLU A 139 12.13 9.58 -12.95
C GLU A 139 11.83 8.09 -12.77
N VAL A 140 12.65 7.21 -13.35
CA VAL A 140 12.50 5.75 -13.20
C VAL A 140 12.68 5.28 -11.75
N ILE A 141 13.60 5.88 -10.99
CA ILE A 141 13.78 5.58 -9.57
C ILE A 141 12.53 6.02 -8.78
N ASN A 142 12.04 7.24 -8.99
CA ASN A 142 10.83 7.74 -8.33
C ASN A 142 9.58 6.93 -8.70
N GLU A 143 9.44 6.51 -9.97
CA GLU A 143 8.35 5.62 -10.39
C GLU A 143 8.42 4.26 -9.69
N LYS A 144 9.62 3.68 -9.57
CA LYS A 144 9.82 2.42 -8.85
C LYS A 144 9.50 2.55 -7.37
N GLU A 145 9.99 3.60 -6.72
CA GLU A 145 9.70 3.88 -5.30
C GLU A 145 8.20 4.12 -5.08
N SER A 146 7.56 4.92 -5.95
CA SER A 146 6.13 5.16 -5.88
C SER A 146 5.32 3.89 -6.10
N LYS A 147 5.77 2.99 -6.99
CA LYS A 147 5.12 1.71 -7.22
C LYS A 147 5.19 0.83 -5.97
N ILE A 148 6.37 0.65 -5.39
CA ILE A 148 6.56 -0.14 -4.16
C ILE A 148 5.72 0.46 -3.02
N LYS A 149 5.70 1.79 -2.89
CA LYS A 149 4.88 2.47 -1.88
C LYS A 149 3.39 2.17 -2.07
N ASN A 150 2.86 2.32 -3.28
CA ASN A 150 1.45 2.04 -3.57
C ASN A 150 1.10 0.58 -3.32
N GLU A 151 2.00 -0.35 -3.62
CA GLU A 151 1.78 -1.78 -3.36
C GLU A 151 1.86 -2.13 -1.87
N ALA A 152 2.76 -1.50 -1.12
CA ALA A 152 2.79 -1.60 0.34
C ALA A 152 1.46 -1.10 0.96
N GLU A 153 1.00 0.09 0.57
CA GLU A 153 -0.30 0.62 1.00
C GLU A 153 -1.47 -0.29 0.57
N THR A 154 -1.38 -0.93 -0.60
CA THR A 154 -2.40 -1.88 -1.04
C THR A 154 -2.41 -3.11 -0.14
N LEU A 155 -1.25 -3.71 0.14
CA LEU A 155 -1.12 -4.86 1.04
C LEU A 155 -1.64 -4.55 2.45
N GLU A 156 -1.39 -3.34 2.97
CA GLU A 156 -1.90 -2.92 4.28
C GLU A 156 -3.42 -2.84 4.35
N ASN A 157 -4.07 -2.49 3.24
CA ASN A 157 -5.52 -2.35 3.16
C ASN A 157 -6.23 -3.65 2.73
N LEU A 158 -5.47 -4.70 2.36
CA LEU A 158 -6.05 -6.00 2.05
C LEU A 158 -6.51 -6.71 3.32
N GLN A 159 -7.48 -7.61 3.15
CA GLN A 159 -7.79 -8.59 4.19
C GLN A 159 -6.55 -9.44 4.47
N LEU A 160 -6.29 -9.73 5.75
CA LEU A 160 -5.04 -10.35 6.18
C LEU A 160 -4.70 -11.64 5.42
N TYR A 161 -5.67 -12.51 5.17
CA TYR A 161 -5.44 -13.75 4.43
C TYR A 161 -5.00 -13.51 2.98
N LEU A 162 -5.47 -12.44 2.34
CA LEU A 162 -5.05 -12.06 0.99
C LEU A 162 -3.62 -11.53 1.02
N ALA A 163 -3.28 -10.71 2.00
CA ALA A 163 -1.92 -10.19 2.17
C ALA A 163 -0.92 -11.32 2.44
N VAL A 164 -1.27 -12.29 3.31
CA VAL A 164 -0.48 -13.49 3.56
C VAL A 164 -0.26 -14.28 2.26
N ASN A 165 -1.34 -14.59 1.53
CA ASN A 165 -1.25 -15.32 0.26
C ASN A 165 -0.42 -14.58 -0.79
N GLU A 166 -0.55 -13.26 -0.90
CA GLU A 166 0.22 -12.47 -1.85
C GLU A 166 1.72 -12.53 -1.54
N ILE A 167 2.11 -12.36 -0.26
CA ILE A 167 3.51 -12.54 0.15
C ILE A 167 4.00 -13.96 -0.14
N GLU A 168 3.18 -14.98 0.12
CA GLU A 168 3.56 -16.37 -0.18
C GLU A 168 3.76 -16.61 -1.67
N ASN A 169 2.90 -16.04 -2.53
CA ASN A 169 3.01 -16.14 -3.99
C ASN A 169 4.27 -15.43 -4.49
N ILE A 170 4.56 -14.22 -4.01
CA ILE A 170 5.77 -13.47 -4.38
C ILE A 170 7.03 -14.27 -4.02
N LEU A 171 7.07 -14.89 -2.83
CA LEU A 171 8.20 -15.75 -2.43
C LEU A 171 8.36 -17.00 -3.29
N ALA A 172 7.26 -17.55 -3.81
CA ALA A 172 7.27 -18.79 -4.58
C ALA A 172 7.60 -18.57 -6.07
N GLU A 173 7.14 -17.46 -6.65
CA GLU A 173 7.18 -17.24 -8.10
C GLU A 173 8.32 -16.33 -8.57
N SER A 174 8.92 -15.52 -7.69
CA SER A 174 9.93 -14.53 -8.06
C SER A 174 11.33 -14.89 -7.55
N GLU A 175 12.31 -14.90 -8.48
CA GLU A 175 13.73 -15.11 -8.16
C GLU A 175 14.29 -14.03 -7.21
N ASP A 176 13.73 -12.82 -7.25
CA ASP A 176 14.06 -11.68 -6.37
C ASP A 176 12.95 -11.36 -5.36
N GLY A 177 12.01 -12.29 -5.15
CA GLY A 177 10.80 -12.07 -4.35
C GLY A 177 11.10 -11.64 -2.91
N LEU A 178 12.17 -12.16 -2.32
CA LEU A 178 12.59 -11.78 -0.97
C LEU A 178 12.98 -10.29 -0.88
N ASN A 179 13.82 -9.79 -1.80
CA ASN A 179 14.22 -8.38 -1.79
C ASN A 179 13.03 -7.45 -2.07
N TYR A 180 12.11 -7.91 -2.91
CA TYR A 180 10.86 -7.21 -3.16
C TYR A 180 10.01 -7.06 -1.89
N ILE A 181 9.78 -8.17 -1.18
CA ILE A 181 9.04 -8.17 0.09
C ILE A 181 9.73 -7.32 1.15
N LEU A 182 11.05 -7.36 1.25
CA LEU A 182 11.79 -6.51 2.20
C LEU A 182 11.59 -5.02 1.89
N SER A 183 11.47 -4.66 0.62
CA SER A 183 11.20 -3.28 0.19
C SER A 183 9.77 -2.85 0.55
N LEU A 184 8.79 -3.75 0.39
CA LEU A 184 7.40 -3.52 0.80
C LEU A 184 7.31 -3.36 2.33
N ILE A 185 7.80 -4.35 3.09
CA ILE A 185 7.80 -4.37 4.56
C ILE A 185 8.48 -3.13 5.13
N HIS A 186 9.53 -2.62 4.49
CA HIS A 186 10.20 -1.41 4.95
C HIS A 186 9.25 -0.22 5.06
N LEU A 187 8.31 -0.10 4.11
CA LEU A 187 7.34 1.00 4.02
C LEU A 187 6.04 0.74 4.78
N MET A 188 5.76 -0.51 5.17
CA MET A 188 4.53 -0.88 5.87
C MET A 188 4.62 -0.66 7.38
N ASP A 189 3.46 -0.48 8.01
CA ASP A 189 3.25 -0.45 9.46
C ASP A 189 3.69 -1.77 10.11
N GLU A 190 4.43 -1.66 11.21
CA GLU A 190 5.01 -2.83 11.88
C GLU A 190 3.96 -3.78 12.45
N GLN A 191 2.78 -3.30 12.86
CA GLN A 191 1.71 -4.14 13.38
C GLN A 191 1.14 -5.02 12.26
N ILE A 192 0.84 -4.42 11.11
CA ILE A 192 0.33 -5.14 9.94
C ILE A 192 1.35 -6.18 9.46
N VAL A 193 2.62 -5.79 9.38
CA VAL A 193 3.70 -6.72 8.99
C VAL A 193 3.78 -7.87 10.00
N ALA A 194 3.74 -7.61 11.30
CA ALA A 194 3.76 -8.66 12.31
C ALA A 194 2.56 -9.61 12.18
N ASP A 195 1.37 -9.08 11.91
CA ASP A 195 0.17 -9.89 11.69
C ASP A 195 0.33 -10.79 10.45
N ILE A 196 0.84 -10.28 9.34
CA ILE A 196 1.10 -11.09 8.14
C ILE A 196 2.16 -12.17 8.43
N LEU A 197 3.29 -11.77 9.01
CA LEU A 197 4.40 -12.68 9.30
C LEU A 197 4.01 -13.80 10.26
N TYR A 198 3.11 -13.54 11.21
CA TYR A 198 2.64 -14.53 12.18
C TYR A 198 2.02 -15.76 11.50
N TYR A 199 1.24 -15.56 10.44
CA TYR A 199 0.55 -16.64 9.73
C TYR A 199 1.38 -17.29 8.61
N LEU A 200 2.56 -16.74 8.27
CA LEU A 200 3.47 -17.40 7.34
C LEU A 200 4.10 -18.65 7.94
N ASP A 201 4.48 -19.60 7.06
CA ASP A 201 5.33 -20.72 7.43
C ASP A 201 6.58 -20.24 8.19
N GLN A 202 6.95 -20.98 9.24
CA GLN A 202 8.03 -20.60 10.14
C GLN A 202 9.35 -20.35 9.40
N ASN A 203 9.67 -21.14 8.36
CA ASN A 203 10.91 -20.96 7.61
C ASN A 203 10.87 -19.67 6.78
N LYS A 204 9.76 -19.39 6.09
CA LYS A 204 9.57 -18.16 5.31
C LYS A 204 9.63 -16.93 6.21
N ARG A 205 8.93 -16.96 7.36
CA ARG A 205 8.98 -15.89 8.37
C ARG A 205 10.42 -15.63 8.84
N MET A 206 11.14 -16.68 9.25
CA MET A 206 12.53 -16.53 9.71
C MET A 206 13.43 -15.97 8.61
N GLN A 207 13.26 -16.43 7.37
CA GLN A 207 14.00 -15.91 6.22
C GLN A 207 13.80 -14.39 6.08
N ILE A 208 12.54 -13.93 6.03
CA ILE A 208 12.21 -12.51 5.93
C ILE A 208 12.84 -11.72 7.08
N ILE A 209 12.56 -12.10 8.34
CA ILE A 209 13.04 -11.37 9.54
C ILE A 209 14.57 -11.27 9.55
N SER A 210 15.26 -12.37 9.22
CA SER A 210 16.73 -12.40 9.20
C SER A 210 17.34 -11.49 8.13
N SER A 211 16.63 -11.23 7.04
CA SER A 211 17.06 -10.38 5.93
C SER A 211 16.68 -8.90 6.09
N ILE A 212 15.95 -8.53 7.15
CA ILE A 212 15.69 -7.13 7.47
C ILE A 212 16.97 -6.46 7.98
N ASN A 213 17.49 -5.52 7.20
CA ASN A 213 18.71 -4.76 7.54
C ASN A 213 18.50 -3.74 8.67
N ASN A 214 17.28 -3.21 8.80
CA ASN A 214 16.95 -2.24 9.86
C ASN A 214 16.77 -2.96 11.20
N VAL A 215 17.79 -2.86 12.07
CA VAL A 215 17.82 -3.54 13.37
C VAL A 215 16.64 -3.15 14.27
N ASN A 216 16.25 -1.87 14.29
CA ASN A 216 15.15 -1.39 15.14
C ASN A 216 13.81 -1.99 14.68
N LYS A 217 13.54 -1.95 13.36
CA LYS A 217 12.32 -2.52 12.79
C LYS A 217 12.26 -4.03 13.04
N ARG A 218 13.37 -4.75 12.85
CA ARG A 218 13.46 -6.19 13.14
C ARG A 218 13.14 -6.49 14.62
N GLN A 219 13.75 -5.77 15.56
CA GLN A 219 13.48 -5.94 16.99
C GLN A 219 12.02 -5.66 17.35
N GLN A 220 11.41 -4.63 16.75
CA GLN A 220 10.01 -4.30 16.97
C GLN A 220 9.10 -5.43 16.46
N LEU A 221 9.36 -5.96 15.26
CA LEU A 221 8.62 -7.11 14.72
C LEU A 221 8.76 -8.35 15.60
N ASP A 222 9.96 -8.65 16.11
CA ASP A 222 10.18 -9.78 17.02
C ASP A 222 9.33 -9.65 18.30
N ILE A 223 9.23 -8.44 18.86
CA ILE A 223 8.40 -8.15 20.04
C ILE A 223 6.92 -8.35 19.72
N LEU A 224 6.44 -7.79 18.60
CA LEU A 224 5.04 -7.88 18.20
C LEU A 224 4.61 -9.33 17.91
N LEU A 225 5.46 -10.09 17.23
CA LEU A 225 5.24 -11.51 16.97
C LEU A 225 5.17 -12.31 18.26
N LEU A 226 6.07 -12.07 19.21
CA LEU A 226 6.06 -12.73 20.51
C LEU A 226 4.80 -12.36 21.31
N GLN A 227 4.39 -11.09 21.31
CA GLN A 227 3.16 -10.66 21.97
C GLN A 227 1.94 -11.36 21.39
N LYS A 228 1.85 -11.46 20.06
CA LYS A 228 0.75 -12.15 19.37
C LYS A 228 0.74 -13.65 19.70
N GLU A 229 1.91 -14.29 19.72
CA GLU A 229 2.03 -15.70 20.11
C GLU A 229 1.58 -15.94 21.57
N ILE A 230 2.02 -15.09 22.50
CA ILE A 230 1.61 -15.15 23.91
C ILE A 230 0.10 -14.99 24.03
N ARG A 231 -0.47 -13.93 23.43
CA ARG A 231 -1.90 -13.66 23.49
C ARG A 231 -2.73 -14.82 22.92
N ASN A 232 -2.33 -15.36 21.76
CA ASN A 232 -3.03 -16.50 21.16
C ASN A 232 -2.94 -17.75 22.03
N ASN A 233 -1.80 -18.00 22.68
CA ASN A 233 -1.66 -19.11 23.61
C ASN A 233 -2.49 -18.92 24.89
N GLU A 234 -2.66 -17.69 25.36
CA GLU A 234 -3.57 -17.37 26.47
C GLU A 234 -5.03 -17.63 26.09
N LEU A 235 -5.48 -17.15 24.92
CA LEU A 235 -6.84 -17.37 24.42
C LEU A 235 -7.16 -18.87 24.27
N LYS A 236 -6.18 -19.67 23.81
CA LYS A 236 -6.29 -21.14 23.76
C LYS A 236 -6.48 -21.76 25.15
N LYS A 237 -5.79 -21.26 26.17
CA LYS A 237 -5.95 -21.74 27.55
C LYS A 237 -7.32 -21.33 28.11
N ILE A 238 -7.74 -20.09 27.85
CA ILE A 238 -9.05 -19.56 28.22
C ILE A 238 -10.17 -20.44 27.64
N ALA A 239 -10.05 -20.87 26.39
CA ALA A 239 -10.99 -21.84 25.80
C ALA A 239 -11.11 -23.12 26.65
N LYS A 240 -9.98 -23.68 27.12
CA LYS A 240 -9.99 -24.87 27.99
C LYS A 240 -10.59 -24.64 29.36
N GLU A 241 -10.49 -23.42 29.89
CA GLU A 241 -11.18 -23.04 31.13
C GLU A 241 -12.70 -22.97 30.91
N TYR A 242 -13.15 -22.35 29.81
CA TYR A 242 -14.57 -22.27 29.47
C TYR A 242 -15.19 -23.62 29.11
N GLU A 243 -14.43 -24.59 28.61
CA GLU A 243 -14.93 -25.97 28.41
C GLU A 243 -15.42 -26.62 29.70
N GLN A 244 -14.92 -26.19 30.86
CA GLN A 244 -15.28 -26.74 32.18
C GLN A 244 -16.36 -25.93 32.90
N LYS A 245 -16.69 -24.75 32.38
CA LYS A 245 -17.68 -23.84 32.98
C LYS A 245 -19.08 -24.27 32.56
N ASP A 246 -20.07 -23.90 33.38
CA ASP A 246 -21.46 -24.02 32.98
C ASP A 246 -21.70 -23.27 31.63
N PRO A 247 -22.36 -23.90 30.64
CA PRO A 247 -22.52 -23.30 29.32
C PRO A 247 -23.27 -21.96 29.32
N TYR A 248 -24.24 -21.76 30.22
CA TYR A 248 -24.97 -20.50 30.31
C TYR A 248 -24.10 -19.40 30.94
N GLU A 249 -23.33 -19.74 31.98
CA GLU A 249 -22.37 -18.78 32.55
C GLU A 249 -21.25 -18.41 31.59
N ALA A 250 -20.74 -19.36 30.81
CA ALA A 250 -19.78 -19.11 29.75
C ALA A 250 -20.38 -18.21 28.66
N PHE A 251 -21.64 -18.43 28.28
CA PHE A 251 -22.34 -17.60 27.30
C PHE A 251 -22.48 -16.14 27.74
N ARG A 252 -22.69 -15.86 29.03
CA ARG A 252 -22.75 -14.47 29.51
C ARG A 252 -21.46 -13.68 29.26
N GLU A 253 -20.33 -14.36 29.20
CA GLU A 253 -19.01 -13.74 29.01
C GLU A 253 -18.49 -13.84 27.57
N LEU A 254 -18.84 -14.91 26.85
CA LEU A 254 -18.40 -15.17 25.48
C LEU A 254 -19.44 -14.83 24.40
N GLY A 255 -20.68 -14.55 24.78
CA GLY A 255 -21.80 -14.27 23.88
C GLY A 255 -21.95 -12.80 23.49
N ASN A 256 -20.92 -11.99 23.72
CA ASN A 256 -20.85 -10.57 23.38
C ASN A 256 -19.38 -10.12 23.31
N THR A 257 -19.14 -8.87 22.91
CA THR A 257 -17.79 -8.29 22.75
C THR A 257 -17.37 -7.37 23.90
N GLU A 258 -18.00 -7.46 25.08
CA GLU A 258 -17.66 -6.60 26.24
C GLU A 258 -16.33 -6.99 26.88
N ILE A 259 -15.98 -8.29 26.86
CA ILE A 259 -14.77 -8.82 27.50
C ILE A 259 -13.66 -9.12 26.48
N TYR A 260 -14.04 -9.69 25.33
CA TYR A 260 -13.13 -10.13 24.29
C TYR A 260 -13.54 -9.51 22.95
N SER A 261 -12.58 -9.17 22.10
CA SER A 261 -12.89 -8.71 20.74
C SER A 261 -13.43 -9.85 19.88
N MET A 262 -14.03 -9.55 18.72
CA MET A 262 -14.58 -10.58 17.84
C MET A 262 -13.49 -11.54 17.33
N GLU A 263 -12.30 -11.02 17.05
CA GLU A 263 -11.13 -11.80 16.65
C GLU A 263 -10.66 -12.72 17.77
N GLU A 264 -10.64 -12.23 19.02
CA GLU A 264 -10.27 -13.05 20.18
C GLU A 264 -11.30 -14.15 20.46
N LEU A 265 -12.60 -13.82 20.35
CA LEU A 265 -13.68 -14.79 20.45
C LEU A 265 -13.55 -15.87 19.39
N ALA A 266 -13.22 -15.52 18.14
CA ALA A 266 -13.01 -16.49 17.09
C ALA A 266 -11.91 -17.50 17.47
N ILE A 267 -10.79 -17.03 18.00
CA ILE A 267 -9.70 -17.90 18.48
C ILE A 267 -10.18 -18.76 19.65
N ILE A 268 -10.89 -18.20 20.64
CA ILE A 268 -11.42 -18.96 21.78
C ILE A 268 -12.34 -20.07 21.27
N PHE A 269 -13.36 -19.73 20.46
CA PHE A 269 -14.34 -20.69 19.96
C PHE A 269 -13.72 -21.76 19.08
N MET A 270 -12.75 -21.43 18.22
CA MET A 270 -12.02 -22.41 17.40
C MET A 270 -11.23 -23.43 18.22
N ASN A 271 -10.86 -23.09 19.46
CA ASN A 271 -10.10 -23.96 20.35
C ASN A 271 -10.95 -24.66 21.42
N LEU A 272 -12.26 -24.37 21.46
CA LEU A 272 -13.23 -25.20 22.17
C LEU A 272 -13.43 -26.54 21.45
N HIS A 273 -14.02 -27.52 22.13
CA HIS A 273 -14.68 -28.63 21.48
C HIS A 273 -15.99 -28.16 20.84
N VAL A 274 -16.32 -28.69 19.66
CA VAL A 274 -17.51 -28.29 18.88
C VAL A 274 -18.78 -28.38 19.72
N LYS A 275 -18.87 -29.39 20.58
CA LYS A 275 -19.95 -29.55 21.55
C LYS A 275 -20.07 -28.33 22.47
N ASN A 276 -19.01 -27.97 23.16
CA ASN A 276 -19.00 -26.85 24.12
C ASN A 276 -19.30 -25.52 23.42
N ALA A 277 -18.69 -25.28 22.26
CA ALA A 277 -18.98 -24.10 21.45
C ALA A 277 -20.49 -24.00 21.12
N ALA A 278 -21.10 -25.11 20.72
CA ALA A 278 -22.53 -25.16 20.41
C ALA A 278 -23.43 -25.02 21.65
N GLU A 279 -23.06 -25.66 22.77
CA GLU A 279 -23.78 -25.55 24.04
C GLU A 279 -23.75 -24.14 24.61
N ILE A 280 -22.68 -23.38 24.37
CA ILE A 280 -22.56 -21.97 24.75
C ILE A 280 -23.39 -21.11 23.79
N LEU A 281 -23.17 -21.25 22.48
CA LEU A 281 -23.79 -20.37 21.47
C LEU A 281 -25.27 -20.64 21.25
N LYS A 282 -25.83 -21.77 21.71
CA LYS A 282 -27.27 -22.05 21.60
C LYS A 282 -28.12 -20.98 22.30
N PHE A 283 -27.59 -20.36 23.35
CA PHE A 283 -28.27 -19.31 24.12
C PHE A 283 -28.29 -17.96 23.41
N SER A 284 -27.51 -17.78 22.34
CA SER A 284 -27.55 -16.55 21.56
C SER A 284 -28.89 -16.37 20.86
N THR A 285 -29.49 -15.21 21.09
CA THR A 285 -30.63 -14.67 20.34
C THR A 285 -30.22 -13.59 19.35
N ASP A 286 -28.94 -13.17 19.39
CA ASP A 286 -28.39 -12.15 18.51
C ASP A 286 -27.77 -12.83 17.29
N ASN A 287 -28.49 -12.77 16.17
CA ASN A 287 -28.02 -13.32 14.90
C ASN A 287 -26.85 -12.52 14.33
N GLN A 288 -26.79 -11.21 14.57
CA GLN A 288 -25.71 -10.38 14.06
C GLN A 288 -24.39 -10.77 14.73
N PHE A 289 -24.39 -10.92 16.05
CA PHE A 289 -23.22 -11.41 16.79
C PHE A 289 -22.75 -12.78 16.26
N LEU A 290 -23.66 -13.73 16.05
CA LEU A 290 -23.31 -15.05 15.51
C LEU A 290 -22.71 -14.97 14.10
N ASP A 291 -23.28 -14.14 13.22
CA ASP A 291 -22.82 -13.97 11.85
C ASP A 291 -21.44 -13.33 11.78
N GLU A 292 -21.17 -12.33 12.63
CA GLU A 292 -19.86 -11.70 12.77
C GLU A 292 -18.82 -12.69 13.33
N LEU A 293 -19.14 -13.38 14.44
CA LEU A 293 -18.26 -14.40 15.02
C LEU A 293 -17.91 -15.51 14.02
N PHE A 294 -18.91 -16.02 13.28
CA PHE A 294 -18.69 -17.02 12.25
C PHE A 294 -17.92 -16.49 11.05
N THR A 295 -17.93 -15.19 10.80
CA THR A 295 -17.08 -14.57 9.78
C THR A 295 -15.64 -14.56 10.25
N GLU A 296 -15.35 -14.10 11.47
CA GLU A 296 -14.00 -14.09 12.03
C GLU A 296 -13.42 -15.50 12.16
N ILE A 297 -14.20 -16.48 12.60
CA ILE A 297 -13.77 -17.89 12.63
C ILE A 297 -13.38 -18.37 11.23
N ARG A 298 -14.14 -18.02 10.19
CA ARG A 298 -13.81 -18.42 8.81
C ARG A 298 -12.55 -17.75 8.29
N GLU A 299 -12.29 -16.49 8.66
CA GLU A 299 -11.05 -15.82 8.28
C GLU A 299 -9.85 -16.47 8.96
N GLU A 300 -9.95 -16.78 10.26
CA GLU A 300 -8.90 -17.51 10.99
C GLU A 300 -8.72 -18.96 10.45
N GLU A 301 -9.80 -19.66 10.07
CA GLU A 301 -9.74 -20.96 9.39
C GLU A 301 -8.92 -20.88 8.09
N ARG A 302 -9.10 -19.83 7.29
CA ARG A 302 -8.35 -19.63 6.04
C ARG A 302 -6.88 -19.38 6.33
N LEU A 303 -6.58 -18.52 7.30
CA LEU A 303 -5.21 -18.19 7.71
C LEU A 303 -4.45 -19.43 8.23
N LEU A 304 -5.14 -20.33 8.92
CA LEU A 304 -4.58 -21.59 9.44
C LEU A 304 -4.62 -22.75 8.43
N GLY A 305 -5.17 -22.54 7.23
CA GLY A 305 -5.28 -23.58 6.21
C GLY A 305 -6.22 -24.75 6.59
N VAL A 306 -7.22 -24.49 7.44
CA VAL A 306 -8.17 -25.50 7.92
C VAL A 306 -9.13 -25.88 6.79
N LYS A 307 -9.11 -27.15 6.36
CA LYS A 307 -9.98 -27.65 5.28
C LYS A 307 -11.42 -27.91 5.72
N ASP A 308 -11.58 -28.33 6.97
CA ASP A 308 -12.86 -28.68 7.56
C ASP A 308 -13.39 -27.51 8.39
N SER A 309 -14.35 -26.77 7.85
CA SER A 309 -14.86 -25.57 8.52
C SER A 309 -15.48 -25.90 9.88
N TYR A 310 -14.87 -25.35 10.92
CA TYR A 310 -15.30 -25.38 12.31
C TYR A 310 -16.65 -24.66 12.48
N THR A 311 -16.83 -23.55 11.77
CA THR A 311 -18.12 -22.82 11.70
C THR A 311 -19.29 -23.72 11.27
N ILE A 312 -19.10 -24.52 10.20
CA ILE A 312 -20.13 -25.44 9.71
C ILE A 312 -20.44 -26.50 10.78
N LYS A 313 -19.40 -27.01 11.45
CA LYS A 313 -19.54 -28.03 12.50
C LYS A 313 -20.32 -27.47 13.71
N ILE A 314 -19.97 -26.28 14.20
CA ILE A 314 -20.69 -25.62 15.30
C ILE A 314 -22.15 -25.37 14.92
N ASN A 315 -22.42 -24.78 13.76
CA ASN A 315 -23.79 -24.44 13.37
C ASN A 315 -24.68 -25.69 13.27
N LYS A 316 -24.15 -26.80 12.74
CA LYS A 316 -24.86 -28.09 12.74
C LYS A 316 -25.16 -28.57 14.16
N ALA A 317 -24.18 -28.50 15.07
CA ALA A 317 -24.36 -28.87 16.47
C ALA A 317 -25.43 -28.01 17.17
N ILE A 318 -25.41 -26.68 17.00
CA ILE A 318 -26.40 -25.77 17.58
C ILE A 318 -27.80 -26.16 17.14
N ASN A 319 -28.01 -26.38 15.84
CA ASN A 319 -29.31 -26.75 15.30
C ASN A 319 -29.80 -28.10 15.83
N ALA A 320 -28.90 -29.09 15.94
CA ALA A 320 -29.24 -30.39 16.50
C ALA A 320 -29.61 -30.31 17.99
N ILE A 321 -28.88 -29.52 18.78
CA ILE A 321 -29.19 -29.28 20.20
C ILE A 321 -30.54 -28.56 20.34
N LYS A 322 -30.80 -27.52 19.55
CA LYS A 322 -32.09 -26.79 19.59
C LYS A 322 -33.26 -27.68 19.18
N ASP A 323 -33.11 -28.53 18.16
CA ASP A 323 -34.16 -29.49 17.76
C ASP A 323 -34.41 -30.55 18.85
N TYR A 324 -33.34 -31.04 19.49
CA TYR A 324 -33.46 -31.94 20.64
C TYR A 324 -34.24 -31.31 21.78
N GLU A 325 -33.84 -30.11 22.22
CA GLU A 325 -34.51 -29.40 23.31
C GLU A 325 -35.98 -29.12 22.98
N SER A 326 -36.29 -28.74 21.73
CA SER A 326 -37.66 -28.57 21.27
C SER A 326 -38.50 -29.85 21.36
N LYS A 327 -37.89 -31.01 21.05
CA LYS A 327 -38.56 -32.32 21.18
C LYS A 327 -38.76 -32.70 22.65
N VAL A 328 -37.77 -32.44 23.51
CA VAL A 328 -37.88 -32.63 24.96
C VAL A 328 -39.02 -31.76 25.51
N ASP A 329 -39.09 -30.48 25.16
CA ASP A 329 -40.15 -29.59 25.64
C ASP A 329 -41.55 -30.04 25.19
N LYS A 330 -41.68 -30.60 23.99
CA LYS A 330 -42.94 -31.22 23.53
C LYS A 330 -43.29 -32.44 24.38
N LEU A 331 -42.32 -33.28 24.71
CA LEU A 331 -42.53 -34.46 25.58
C LEU A 331 -42.90 -34.05 27.01
N VAL A 332 -42.24 -33.04 27.57
CA VAL A 332 -42.60 -32.42 28.87
C VAL A 332 -44.07 -32.01 28.86
N ASN A 333 -44.50 -31.28 27.82
CA ASN A 333 -45.90 -30.84 27.68
C ASN A 333 -46.91 -32.00 27.57
N ILE A 334 -46.51 -33.14 26.98
CA ILE A 334 -47.35 -34.33 26.90
C ILE A 334 -47.41 -35.02 28.27
N TYR A 335 -46.27 -35.22 28.92
CA TYR A 335 -46.17 -35.93 30.20
C TYR A 335 -46.82 -35.15 31.33
N GLU A 336 -46.76 -33.81 31.32
CA GLU A 336 -47.48 -32.98 32.28
C GLU A 336 -49.02 -33.13 32.21
N LYS A 337 -49.56 -33.62 31.09
CA LYS A 337 -51.01 -33.82 30.89
C LYS A 337 -51.42 -35.29 31.01
N MET A 338 -50.45 -36.19 31.09
CA MET A 338 -50.66 -37.64 31.18
C MET A 338 -50.91 -38.05 32.65
N ASN A 339 -51.49 -39.22 32.86
CA ASN A 339 -51.65 -39.75 34.21
C ASN A 339 -50.26 -39.99 34.84
N PRO A 340 -49.99 -39.50 36.07
CA PRO A 340 -48.68 -39.65 36.72
C PRO A 340 -48.20 -41.10 36.85
N GLN A 341 -49.12 -42.06 37.03
CA GLN A 341 -48.78 -43.48 37.12
C GLN A 341 -48.31 -44.05 35.76
N GLU A 342 -48.90 -43.59 34.66
CA GLU A 342 -48.47 -44.00 33.30
C GLU A 342 -47.08 -43.44 32.98
N VAL A 343 -46.83 -42.17 33.35
CA VAL A 343 -45.51 -41.54 33.19
C VAL A 343 -44.46 -42.26 34.03
N ALA A 344 -44.78 -42.62 35.29
CA ALA A 344 -43.88 -43.39 36.14
C ALA A 344 -43.47 -44.73 35.50
N ASN A 345 -44.42 -45.46 34.90
CA ASN A 345 -44.13 -46.70 34.18
C ASN A 345 -43.22 -46.51 32.96
N ILE A 346 -43.34 -45.38 32.25
CA ILE A 346 -42.46 -45.03 31.12
C ILE A 346 -41.07 -44.71 31.64
N VAL A 347 -40.97 -43.89 32.68
CA VAL A 347 -39.70 -43.52 33.34
C VAL A 347 -38.95 -44.77 33.76
N GLU A 348 -39.63 -45.72 34.40
CA GLU A 348 -39.01 -46.96 34.84
C GLU A 348 -38.43 -47.81 33.70
N LYS A 349 -39.05 -47.78 32.51
CA LYS A 349 -38.58 -48.52 31.33
C LYS A 349 -37.41 -47.81 30.66
N MET A 350 -37.48 -46.48 30.52
CA MET A 350 -36.42 -45.67 29.90
C MET A 350 -35.16 -45.62 30.75
N MET A 351 -35.29 -45.61 32.09
CA MET A 351 -34.15 -45.65 33.02
C MET A 351 -33.37 -46.98 32.99
N ILE A 352 -33.99 -48.08 32.54
CA ILE A 352 -33.33 -49.39 32.41
C ILE A 352 -32.57 -49.49 31.07
N ASN A 353 -32.95 -48.68 30.08
CA ASN A 353 -32.40 -48.78 28.74
C ASN A 353 -31.23 -47.79 28.53
N ASP A 354 -30.02 -48.34 28.50
CA ASP A 354 -28.81 -47.57 28.17
C ASP A 354 -28.44 -47.62 26.68
N ASN A 355 -29.35 -48.11 25.82
CA ASN A 355 -29.14 -48.05 24.38
C ASN A 355 -28.99 -46.59 23.96
N ARG A 356 -27.84 -46.30 23.35
CA ARG A 356 -27.47 -44.98 22.88
C ARG A 356 -27.93 -44.79 21.44
N VAL A 357 -28.66 -43.71 21.20
CA VAL A 357 -29.01 -43.22 19.87
C VAL A 357 -28.14 -42.02 19.56
N THR A 358 -27.57 -42.00 18.36
CA THR A 358 -26.82 -40.84 17.89
C THR A 358 -27.78 -39.69 17.60
N LEU A 359 -27.66 -38.60 18.36
CA LEU A 359 -28.43 -37.38 18.15
C LEU A 359 -27.94 -36.65 16.89
N PHE A 360 -26.62 -36.53 16.75
CA PHE A 360 -26.00 -36.01 15.53
C PHE A 360 -24.54 -36.45 15.41
N GLU A 361 -24.05 -36.50 14.17
CA GLU A 361 -22.67 -36.82 13.82
C GLU A 361 -21.97 -35.60 13.21
N ILE A 362 -20.76 -35.35 13.66
CA ILE A 362 -19.87 -34.33 13.10
C ILE A 362 -18.62 -35.03 12.59
N GLY A 363 -18.77 -35.63 11.40
CA GLY A 363 -17.71 -36.43 10.80
C GLY A 363 -17.52 -37.78 11.51
N PRO A 364 -16.48 -38.54 11.13
CA PRO A 364 -16.28 -39.92 11.60
C PRO A 364 -15.89 -40.03 13.08
N ASP A 365 -15.35 -38.96 13.68
CA ASP A 365 -14.74 -39.01 15.01
C ASP A 365 -15.61 -38.38 16.12
N PHE A 366 -16.76 -37.81 15.78
CA PHE A 366 -17.62 -37.15 16.76
C PHE A 366 -19.10 -37.55 16.58
N GLN A 367 -19.59 -38.37 17.50
CA GLN A 367 -21.00 -38.72 17.62
C GLN A 367 -21.54 -38.19 18.95
N TYR A 368 -22.52 -37.29 18.88
CA TYR A 368 -23.28 -36.95 20.08
C TYR A 368 -24.30 -38.06 20.31
N GLN A 369 -24.14 -38.80 21.40
CA GLN A 369 -25.00 -39.92 21.73
C GLN A 369 -25.87 -39.58 22.95
N ILE A 370 -27.14 -39.91 22.87
CA ILE A 370 -28.12 -39.80 23.96
C ILE A 370 -28.69 -41.18 24.25
N SER A 371 -28.90 -41.51 25.52
CA SER A 371 -29.66 -42.70 25.91
C SER A 371 -31.09 -42.33 26.30
N ASP A 372 -31.97 -43.33 26.31
CA ASP A 372 -33.32 -43.17 26.87
C ASP A 372 -33.27 -42.65 28.31
N SER A 373 -32.29 -43.09 29.10
CA SER A 373 -32.05 -42.61 30.46
C SER A 373 -31.68 -41.11 30.53
N THR A 374 -30.91 -40.58 29.58
CA THR A 374 -30.64 -39.13 29.50
C THR A 374 -31.88 -38.35 29.07
N ILE A 375 -32.60 -38.84 28.04
CA ILE A 375 -33.82 -38.19 27.55
C ILE A 375 -34.85 -38.05 28.66
N ILE A 376 -35.08 -39.10 29.43
CA ILE A 376 -36.09 -39.05 30.49
C ILE A 376 -35.68 -38.14 31.65
N LEU A 377 -34.39 -38.07 31.98
CA LEU A 377 -33.89 -37.12 32.99
C LEU A 377 -34.08 -35.67 32.54
N ASP A 378 -33.74 -35.35 31.29
CA ASP A 378 -33.95 -34.03 30.69
C ASP A 378 -35.44 -33.63 30.67
N ILE A 379 -36.35 -34.59 30.46
CA ILE A 379 -37.79 -34.36 30.56
C ILE A 379 -38.18 -34.09 32.01
N LEU A 380 -37.78 -34.94 32.96
CA LEU A 380 -38.16 -34.84 34.36
C LEU A 380 -37.63 -33.55 35.02
N SER A 381 -36.43 -33.08 34.65
CA SER A 381 -35.84 -31.84 35.17
C SER A 381 -36.63 -30.59 34.78
N ARG A 382 -37.42 -30.66 33.69
CA ARG A 382 -38.24 -29.55 33.17
C ARG A 382 -39.73 -29.65 33.51
N ILE A 383 -40.19 -30.77 34.08
CA ILE A 383 -41.58 -30.92 34.55
C ILE A 383 -41.82 -30.07 35.80
N LYS A 384 -43.00 -29.46 35.93
CA LYS A 384 -43.39 -28.72 37.15
C LYS A 384 -43.29 -29.59 38.41
N ARG A 385 -42.77 -29.00 39.48
CA ARG A 385 -42.46 -29.69 40.75
C ARG A 385 -43.62 -30.49 41.34
N ASN A 386 -44.86 -30.01 41.23
CA ASN A 386 -46.04 -30.71 41.72
C ASN A 386 -46.28 -32.01 40.94
N ASN A 387 -46.24 -31.96 39.61
CA ASN A 387 -46.40 -33.12 38.74
C ASN A 387 -45.24 -34.10 38.90
N LEU A 388 -44.00 -33.59 39.01
CA LEU A 388 -42.82 -34.42 39.27
C LEU A 388 -42.97 -35.19 40.59
N SER A 389 -43.42 -34.53 41.66
CA SER A 389 -43.67 -35.19 42.95
C SER A 389 -44.73 -36.28 42.86
N GLU A 390 -45.79 -36.08 42.08
CA GLU A 390 -46.81 -37.10 41.84
C GLU A 390 -46.26 -38.30 41.07
N ILE A 391 -45.43 -38.07 40.04
CA ILE A 391 -44.78 -39.13 39.27
C ILE A 391 -43.84 -39.95 40.18
N LEU A 392 -43.02 -39.28 41.00
CA LEU A 392 -42.09 -39.95 41.92
C LEU A 392 -42.80 -40.85 42.94
N ASN A 393 -44.02 -40.52 43.36
CA ASN A 393 -44.81 -41.33 44.30
C ASN A 393 -45.26 -42.69 43.71
N TYR A 394 -45.28 -42.83 42.39
CA TYR A 394 -45.64 -44.07 41.71
C TYR A 394 -44.43 -44.92 41.29
N LEU A 395 -43.21 -44.45 41.54
CA LEU A 395 -41.97 -45.19 41.26
C LEU A 395 -41.56 -46.09 42.44
N ASP A 396 -40.80 -47.15 42.16
CA ASP A 396 -40.11 -47.89 43.22
C ASP A 396 -39.17 -46.96 44.03
N THR A 397 -39.10 -47.18 45.34
CA THR A 397 -38.33 -46.31 46.27
C THR A 397 -36.87 -46.18 45.85
N ARG A 398 -36.25 -47.23 45.30
CA ARG A 398 -34.85 -47.18 44.85
C ARG A 398 -34.70 -46.32 43.60
N LYS A 399 -35.61 -46.44 42.64
CA LYS A 399 -35.59 -45.66 41.40
C LYS A 399 -35.89 -44.18 41.65
N ALA A 400 -36.85 -43.88 42.53
CA ALA A 400 -37.16 -42.51 42.95
C ALA A 400 -35.94 -41.84 43.61
N ALA A 401 -35.22 -42.57 44.47
CA ALA A 401 -33.98 -42.09 45.09
C ALA A 401 -32.86 -41.86 44.06
N GLU A 402 -32.71 -42.76 43.09
CA GLU A 402 -31.72 -42.62 42.02
C GLU A 402 -32.00 -41.38 41.15
N ILE A 403 -33.24 -41.20 40.68
CA ILE A 403 -33.63 -40.06 39.86
C ILE A 403 -33.45 -38.75 40.63
N THR A 404 -33.88 -38.72 41.90
CA THR A 404 -33.71 -37.53 42.76
C THR A 404 -32.23 -37.17 42.91
N LYS A 405 -31.35 -38.17 43.06
CA LYS A 405 -29.90 -37.93 43.13
C LYS A 405 -29.37 -37.36 41.81
N ARG A 406 -29.79 -37.90 40.66
CA ARG A 406 -29.33 -37.42 39.34
C ARG A 406 -29.81 -36.01 39.05
N LEU A 407 -31.07 -35.71 39.30
CA LEU A 407 -31.67 -34.37 39.14
C LEU A 407 -31.12 -33.30 40.10
N ALA A 408 -30.42 -33.71 41.16
CA ALA A 408 -29.79 -32.79 42.11
C ALA A 408 -28.31 -32.50 41.80
N ILE A 409 -27.72 -33.21 40.85
CA ILE A 409 -26.32 -33.08 40.42
C ILE A 409 -26.23 -32.38 39.05
N GLU A 410 -27.28 -32.46 38.23
CA GLU A 410 -27.58 -31.48 37.17
C GLU A 410 -27.88 -30.11 37.78
#